data_AF-A0A6P9ESN9-F1
#
_entry.id   AF-A0A6P9ESN9-F1
#
_cell.length_a   1.000
_cell.length_b   1.000
_cell.length_c   1.000
_cell.angle_alpha   90.00
_cell.angle_beta   90.00
_cell.angle_gamma   90.00
#
_symmetry.space_group_name_H-M   'P 1'
#
loop_
_entity.id
_entity.type
_entity.pdbx_description
1 polymer ?
#
loop_
_entity_poly.entity_id
_entity_poly.type
_entity_poly.pdbx_seq_one_letter_code
_entity_poly.pdbx_strand_id
1 'polypeptide(L)' 'MCTQVQWAVMQNRSSFLIKRNKQTQSTEGSQLLPFKGPIHLKTLGVEPVAEDRGVVVVVKHRSVQ' A
#
# COMPACT_ATOMS: atom_id res chain seq x y z
N MET A 1 -13.53 9.20 -4.62
CA MET A 1 -12.27 9.90 -4.28
C MET A 1 -11.27 9.74 -5.41
N CYS A 2 -10.58 10.81 -5.81
CA CYS A 2 -9.63 10.79 -6.94
C CYS A 2 -8.23 10.39 -6.47
N THR A 3 -7.62 9.40 -7.14
CA THR A 3 -6.33 8.81 -6.76
C THR A 3 -5.16 9.78 -6.87
N GLN A 4 -5.23 10.73 -7.80
CA GLN A 4 -4.19 11.73 -8.01
C GLN A 4 -4.14 12.76 -6.86
N VAL A 5 -5.30 13.18 -6.38
CA VAL A 5 -5.40 14.17 -5.28
C VAL A 5 -4.93 13.55 -3.97
N GLN A 6 -5.37 12.31 -3.67
CA GLN A 6 -4.92 11.61 -2.47
C GLN A 6 -3.41 11.33 -2.50
N TRP A 7 -2.85 11.03 -3.67
CA TRP A 7 -1.41 10.87 -3.83
C TRP A 7 -0.66 12.16 -3.52
N ALA A 8 -1.11 13.32 -4.02
CA ALA A 8 -0.46 14.60 -3.76
C ALA A 8 -0.35 14.92 -2.25
N VAL A 9 -1.37 14.55 -1.47
CA VAL A 9 -1.37 14.72 0.00
C VAL A 9 -0.42 13.74 0.68
N MET A 10 -0.40 12.47 0.25
CA MET A 10 0.37 11.41 0.91
C MET A 10 1.87 11.45 0.64
N GLN A 11 2.31 12.07 -0.47
CA GLN A 11 3.71 12.09 -0.94
C GLN A 11 4.76 12.54 0.09
N ASN A 12 4.40 13.37 1.07
CA ASN A 12 5.35 13.89 2.06
C ASN A 12 4.84 13.94 3.51
N ARG A 13 3.54 13.68 3.72
CA ARG A 13 2.88 13.85 5.03
C ARG A 13 2.35 12.54 5.62
N SER A 14 2.54 11.42 4.91
CA SER A 14 2.10 10.11 5.39
C SER A 14 3.02 9.61 6.49
N SER A 15 2.42 9.12 7.58
CA SER A 15 3.11 8.44 8.67
C SER A 15 3.74 7.11 8.24
N PHE A 16 3.31 6.55 7.10
CA PHE A 16 3.85 5.32 6.53
C PHE A 16 5.13 5.53 5.72
N LEU A 17 5.60 6.77 5.53
CA LEU A 17 6.82 7.06 4.78
C LEU A 17 8.05 7.02 5.69
N ILE A 18 9.02 6.18 5.32
CA ILE A 18 10.34 6.12 5.93
C ILE A 18 11.35 6.74 4.95
N LYS A 19 11.96 7.85 5.36
CA LYS A 19 13.03 8.52 4.62
C LYS A 19 14.36 8.28 5.32
N ARG A 20 15.19 7.39 4.78
CA ARG A 20 16.51 7.05 5.32
C ARG A 20 17.49 6.74 4.18
N ASN A 21 18.79 6.97 4.38
CA ASN A 21 19.85 6.63 3.42
C ASN A 21 19.60 7.13 1.98
N LYS A 22 19.08 8.37 1.82
CA LYS A 22 18.67 8.95 0.52
C LYS A 22 17.62 8.12 -0.24
N GLN A 23 16.97 7.16 0.41
CA GLN A 23 15.88 6.35 -0.09
C GLN A 23 14.58 6.75 0.60
N THR A 24 13.46 6.61 -0.12
CA THR A 24 12.12 6.79 0.42
C THR A 24 11.36 5.49 0.22
N GLN A 25 11.02 4.84 1.33
CA GLN A 25 10.24 3.61 1.34
C GLN A 25 8.90 3.87 2.05
N SER A 26 7.86 3.15 1.66
CA SER A 26 6.60 3.15 2.40
C SER A 26 6.40 1.80 3.05
N THR A 27 6.19 1.74 4.35
CA THR A 27 5.92 0.47 5.09
C THR A 27 4.48 0.01 4.94
N GLU A 28 3.83 0.39 3.86
CA GLU A 28 2.48 -0.06 3.61
C GLU A 28 2.47 -1.52 3.16
N GLY A 29 1.58 -2.34 3.72
CA GLY A 29 1.48 -3.80 3.55
C GLY A 29 0.99 -4.27 2.16
N SER A 30 1.47 -3.66 1.08
CA SER A 30 1.20 -4.08 -0.29
C SER A 30 2.31 -3.60 -1.23
N GLN A 31 3.46 -4.28 -1.21
CA GLN A 31 4.64 -3.88 -1.99
C GLN A 31 4.88 -4.68 -3.28
N LEU A 32 4.05 -5.67 -3.62
CA LEU A 32 4.16 -6.39 -4.90
C LEU A 32 3.28 -5.76 -6.00
N LEU A 33 3.71 -4.56 -6.45
CA LEU A 33 3.31 -3.79 -7.66
C LEU A 33 1.87 -3.19 -7.72
N PRO A 34 1.65 -1.96 -8.24
CA PRO A 34 2.56 -0.82 -8.47
C PRO A 34 2.35 0.28 -7.42
N PHE A 35 3.44 0.71 -6.77
CA PHE A 35 3.65 2.00 -6.08
C PHE A 35 2.42 2.91 -5.90
N LYS A 36 1.53 2.59 -4.95
CA LYS A 36 0.49 3.44 -4.32
C LYS A 36 -0.49 2.55 -3.58
N GLY A 37 -0.46 2.58 -2.25
CA GLY A 37 -1.36 1.80 -1.41
C GLY A 37 -2.83 2.20 -1.44
N PRO A 38 -3.49 2.63 -0.35
CA PRO A 38 -4.95 2.56 -0.16
C PRO A 38 -5.71 3.49 -1.11
N ILE A 39 -4.97 4.35 -1.82
CA ILE A 39 -5.37 5.29 -2.84
C ILE A 39 -5.81 4.58 -4.12
N HIS A 40 -5.21 3.44 -4.49
CA HIS A 40 -5.58 2.78 -5.73
C HIS A 40 -6.89 1.97 -5.60
N LEU A 41 -7.59 1.87 -6.74
CA LEU A 41 -8.86 1.15 -6.85
C LEU A 41 -8.67 -0.37 -6.78
N LYS A 42 -7.48 -0.86 -7.12
CA LYS A 42 -7.07 -2.27 -7.12
C LYS A 42 -5.77 -2.39 -6.32
N THR A 43 -5.86 -2.83 -5.08
CA THR A 43 -4.69 -3.09 -4.24
C THR A 43 -4.54 -4.60 -4.10
N LEU A 44 -3.36 -5.12 -4.47
CA LEU A 44 -2.95 -6.49 -4.20
C LEU A 44 -1.83 -6.41 -3.16
N GLY A 45 -2.16 -6.80 -1.93
CA GLY A 45 -1.18 -7.01 -0.86
C GLY A 45 -0.74 -8.46 -0.85
N VAL A 46 0.54 -8.70 -0.57
CA VAL A 46 1.09 -10.05 -0.40
C VAL A 46 1.86 -10.02 0.90
N GLU A 47 1.37 -10.75 1.88
CA GLU A 47 1.91 -10.80 3.23
C GLU A 47 2.30 -12.25 3.59
N PRO A 48 3.41 -12.46 4.32
CA PRO A 48 3.74 -13.79 4.83
C PRO A 48 2.70 -14.26 5.85
N VAL A 49 2.35 -15.54 5.83
CA VAL A 49 1.51 -16.15 6.87
C VAL A 49 2.28 -16.15 8.21
N ALA A 50 1.58 -15.85 9.31
CA ALA A 50 2.16 -15.78 10.65
C ALA A 50 2.80 -17.10 11.12
N GLU A 51 2.36 -18.24 10.57
CA GLU A 51 2.91 -19.56 10.82
C GLU A 51 3.67 -20.07 9.58
N ASP A 52 4.85 -19.50 9.31
CA ASP A 52 6.01 -19.96 8.51
C ASP A 52 5.86 -20.73 7.18
N ARG A 53 4.66 -21.04 6.70
CA ARG A 53 4.39 -21.82 5.48
C ARG A 53 3.11 -21.34 4.80
N GLY A 54 3.16 -20.15 4.23
CA GLY A 54 2.12 -19.67 3.33
C GLY A 54 2.24 -18.20 2.97
N VAL A 55 1.49 -17.80 1.96
CA VAL A 55 1.39 -16.42 1.50
C VAL A 55 -0.08 -16.01 1.54
N VAL A 56 -0.40 -14.89 2.20
CA VAL A 56 -1.72 -14.29 2.21
C VAL A 56 -1.79 -13.24 1.12
N VAL A 57 -2.75 -13.40 0.20
CA VAL A 57 -3.06 -12.36 -0.79
C VAL A 57 -4.21 -11.52 -0.25
N VAL A 58 -3.96 -10.24 0.02
CA VAL A 58 -4.95 -9.28 0.51
C VAL A 58 -5.50 -8.51 -0.68
N VAL A 59 -6.81 -8.61 -0.90
CA VAL A 59 -7.53 -7.87 -1.94
C VAL A 59 -8.53 -6.91 -1.31
N LYS A 60 -8.62 -5.70 -1.84
CA LYS A 60 -9.57 -4.69 -1.36
C LYS A 60 -10.98 -4.99 -1.91
N HIS A 61 -11.86 -5.50 -1.04
CA HIS A 61 -13.29 -5.68 -1.37
C HIS A 61 -14.03 -4.32 -1.38
N ARG A 62 -14.96 -4.12 -2.31
CA ARG A 62 -15.85 -2.95 -2.33
C ARG A 62 -17.30 -3.39 -2.35
N SER A 63 -18.11 -2.84 -1.45
CA SER A 63 -19.57 -2.84 -1.61
C SER A 63 -19.90 -1.79 -2.68
N VAL A 64 -20.52 -2.23 -3.77
CA VAL A 64 -21.10 -1.33 -4.77
C VAL A 64 -22.47 -0.94 -4.23
N GLN A 65 -22.61 0.29 -3.75
CA GLN A 65 -23.90 0.93 -3.49
C GLN A 65 -24.01 2.15 -4.38
#